data_AF-A0A0P8V1H0-F1
#
_entry.id   AF-A0A0P8V1H0-F1
#
_cell.length_a   1.000
_cell.length_b   1.000
_cell.length_c   1.000
_cell.angle_alpha   90.00
_cell.angle_beta   90.00
_cell.angle_gamma   90.00
#
_symmetry.space_group_name_H-M   'P 1'
#
loop_
_entity.id
_entity.type
_entity.pdbx_description
1 polymer ?
#
loop_
_entity_poly.entity_id
_entity_poly.type
_entity_poly.pdbx_seq_one_letter_code
_entity_poly.pdbx_strand_id
1 'polypeptide(L)'
;MTKEKKSGNKVISIVIVIFLILTIPIGVLAAIYYNVDSFRILVNNQLKNAPGFVGEYFSRYPTEEEIKAKKIFLVEYLNKIDTNNAADKLYIIKKDDKELYNDIIKLMNSRYPDKTTNIVKLIREIELRKNLLFSLYDEIQKEEQDNIKKEAERLQKMDNYLALKEIKEKINSNTDEQNRVAYIISTMNEKKAADIIFYLNDDEKKLILSKLLSINKDKMYTLRSYLLEKEKSYEEFKNLAKIYEGKNSYEAYKILGNTEKYSSSDLAKIYMNLSLEKAADILKYSQDKDFVEELFYNIRREELLTGSKENITIKLSRIIDYIKEYEEKLNNLVLIYEKMDAKDIANIIEKLIVNDKELTALKIDSNNYYSVSDSKLAIDILRKLKKSTVSEVLKNLNNRKAVEITRKLALQ
;
A
#
# COMPACT_ATOMS: atom_id res chain seq x y z
N MET A 1 -93.23 -81.02 -18.01
CA MET A 1 -92.08 -81.96 -17.92
C MET A 1 -90.79 -81.19 -18.13
N THR A 2 -90.02 -81.14 -17.06
CA THR A 2 -88.68 -80.58 -16.89
C THR A 2 -87.62 -81.34 -17.72
N LYS A 3 -86.70 -80.62 -18.36
CA LYS A 3 -85.33 -81.12 -18.61
C LYS A 3 -84.35 -80.01 -18.24
N GLU A 4 -83.60 -80.28 -17.18
CA GLU A 4 -82.56 -79.44 -16.58
C GLU A 4 -81.46 -79.09 -17.58
N LYS A 5 -81.11 -77.79 -17.68
CA LYS A 5 -79.79 -77.32 -18.13
C LYS A 5 -78.90 -77.17 -16.90
N LYS A 6 -78.14 -78.22 -16.56
CA LYS A 6 -77.20 -78.25 -15.43
C LYS A 6 -75.91 -78.95 -15.89
N SER A 7 -74.88 -78.18 -16.27
CA SER A 7 -73.47 -78.65 -16.21
C SER A 7 -72.42 -77.58 -16.56
N GLY A 8 -72.77 -76.42 -17.11
CA GLY A 8 -71.77 -75.41 -17.54
C GLY A 8 -71.13 -74.56 -16.42
N ASN A 9 -71.84 -74.25 -15.33
CA ASN A 9 -71.33 -73.35 -14.30
C ASN A 9 -70.38 -74.01 -13.29
N LYS A 10 -70.47 -75.33 -13.04
CA LYS A 10 -69.59 -75.98 -12.06
C LYS A 10 -68.14 -76.06 -12.55
N VAL A 11 -67.93 -76.29 -13.84
CA VAL A 11 -66.57 -76.38 -14.42
C VAL A 11 -65.87 -75.03 -14.40
N ILE A 12 -66.58 -73.95 -14.76
CA ILE A 12 -66.03 -72.57 -14.73
C ILE A 12 -65.72 -72.15 -13.30
N SER A 13 -66.60 -72.42 -12.34
CA SER A 13 -66.34 -72.11 -10.92
C SER A 13 -65.15 -72.90 -10.37
N ILE A 14 -64.99 -74.18 -10.74
CA ILE A 14 -63.83 -74.99 -10.33
C ILE A 14 -62.55 -74.44 -10.94
N VAL A 15 -62.55 -74.05 -12.22
CA VAL A 15 -61.38 -73.45 -12.87
C VAL A 15 -61.01 -72.10 -12.23
N ILE A 16 -61.99 -71.27 -11.88
CA ILE A 16 -61.76 -69.99 -11.18
C ILE A 16 -61.19 -70.23 -9.77
N VAL A 17 -61.72 -71.22 -9.04
CA VAL A 17 -61.21 -71.58 -7.70
C VAL A 17 -59.77 -72.11 -7.79
N ILE A 18 -59.46 -72.97 -8.77
CA ILE A 18 -58.10 -73.46 -9.02
C ILE A 18 -57.16 -72.31 -9.41
N PHE A 19 -57.61 -71.39 -10.26
CA PHE A 19 -56.84 -70.21 -10.65
C PHE A 19 -56.55 -69.29 -9.45
N LEU A 20 -57.54 -69.02 -8.60
CA LEU A 20 -57.35 -68.22 -7.37
C LEU A 20 -56.41 -68.90 -6.38
N ILE A 21 -56.55 -70.21 -6.19
CA ILE A 21 -55.66 -71.00 -5.31
C ILE A 21 -54.21 -71.01 -5.82
N LEU A 22 -53.98 -70.95 -7.13
CA LEU A 22 -52.62 -70.88 -7.68
C LEU A 22 -52.05 -69.45 -7.70
N THR A 23 -52.87 -68.45 -8.06
CA THR A 23 -52.40 -67.06 -8.23
C THR A 23 -52.17 -66.32 -6.93
N ILE A 24 -52.98 -66.57 -5.89
CA ILE A 24 -52.81 -65.89 -4.60
C ILE A 24 -51.45 -66.25 -3.96
N PRO A 25 -51.05 -67.53 -3.84
CA PRO A 25 -49.72 -67.89 -3.34
C PRO A 25 -48.59 -67.35 -4.21
N ILE A 26 -48.73 -67.39 -5.55
CA ILE A 26 -47.72 -66.85 -6.47
C ILE A 26 -47.58 -65.34 -6.27
N GLY A 27 -48.68 -64.60 -6.12
CA GLY A 27 -48.67 -63.16 -5.87
C GLY A 27 -48.02 -62.80 -4.52
N VAL A 28 -48.30 -63.58 -3.47
CA VAL A 28 -47.66 -63.42 -2.16
C VAL A 28 -46.16 -63.73 -2.25
N LEU A 29 -45.77 -64.82 -2.88
CA LEU A 29 -44.36 -65.19 -3.08
C LEU A 29 -43.61 -64.15 -3.92
N ALA A 30 -44.25 -63.59 -4.95
CA ALA A 30 -43.69 -62.51 -5.75
C ALA A 30 -43.50 -61.23 -4.91
N ALA A 31 -44.49 -60.86 -4.09
CA ALA A 31 -44.38 -59.70 -3.20
C ALA A 31 -43.24 -59.87 -2.18
N ILE A 32 -43.08 -61.06 -1.59
CA ILE A 32 -41.98 -61.35 -0.67
C ILE A 32 -40.64 -61.32 -1.41
N TYR A 33 -40.57 -61.84 -2.64
CA TYR A 33 -39.35 -61.82 -3.46
C TYR A 33 -38.85 -60.40 -3.77
N TYR A 34 -39.74 -59.43 -4.02
CA TYR A 34 -39.32 -58.06 -4.29
C TYR A 34 -38.98 -57.25 -3.03
N ASN A 35 -39.64 -57.53 -1.90
CA ASN A 35 -39.54 -56.71 -0.70
C ASN A 35 -38.62 -57.26 0.40
N VAL A 36 -38.21 -58.53 0.31
CA VAL A 36 -37.40 -59.19 1.35
C VAL A 36 -36.11 -59.74 0.73
N ASP A 37 -34.99 -59.07 1.00
CA ASP A 37 -33.70 -59.42 0.40
C ASP A 37 -33.27 -60.87 0.69
N SER A 38 -33.44 -61.34 1.93
CA SER A 38 -33.08 -62.71 2.32
C SER A 38 -33.88 -63.78 1.58
N PHE A 39 -35.17 -63.52 1.33
CA PHE A 39 -36.01 -64.42 0.55
C PHE A 39 -35.65 -64.38 -0.93
N ARG A 40 -35.38 -63.19 -1.49
CA ARG A 40 -34.91 -63.00 -2.87
C ARG A 40 -33.63 -63.80 -3.13
N ILE A 41 -32.67 -63.71 -2.20
CA ILE A 41 -31.38 -64.40 -2.29
C ILE A 41 -31.57 -65.92 -2.19
N LEU A 42 -32.40 -66.41 -1.27
CA LEU A 42 -32.69 -67.84 -1.13
C LEU A 42 -33.31 -68.42 -2.40
N VAL A 43 -34.31 -67.74 -2.96
CA VAL A 43 -34.97 -68.13 -4.21
C VAL A 43 -33.98 -68.11 -5.38
N ASN A 44 -33.15 -67.07 -5.50
CA ASN A 44 -32.13 -66.97 -6.55
C ASN A 44 -31.09 -68.11 -6.45
N ASN A 45 -30.63 -68.46 -5.24
CA ASN A 45 -29.68 -69.55 -5.03
C ASN A 45 -30.28 -70.92 -5.39
N GLN A 46 -31.56 -71.16 -5.10
CA GLN A 46 -32.21 -72.41 -5.50
C GLN A 46 -32.48 -72.46 -7.01
N LEU A 47 -32.97 -71.36 -7.59
CA LEU A 47 -33.29 -71.30 -9.02
C LEU A 47 -32.05 -71.29 -9.92
N LYS A 48 -30.87 -70.88 -9.42
CA LYS A 48 -29.59 -70.96 -10.14
C LYS A 48 -29.22 -72.39 -10.56
N ASN A 49 -29.66 -73.40 -9.81
CA ASN A 49 -29.40 -74.81 -10.11
C ASN A 49 -30.53 -75.49 -10.90
N ALA A 50 -31.57 -74.74 -11.30
CA ALA A 50 -32.68 -75.29 -12.08
C ALA A 50 -32.25 -75.59 -13.52
N PRO A 51 -32.65 -76.72 -14.12
CA PRO A 51 -32.32 -77.03 -15.50
C PRO A 51 -33.03 -76.08 -16.49
N GLY A 52 -32.34 -75.71 -17.58
CA GLY A 52 -32.89 -74.92 -18.68
C GLY A 52 -32.79 -73.40 -18.49
N PHE A 53 -33.60 -72.65 -19.26
CA PHE A 53 -33.53 -71.18 -19.36
C PHE A 53 -33.72 -70.43 -18.04
N VAL A 54 -34.43 -71.02 -17.07
CA VAL A 54 -34.65 -70.45 -15.73
C VAL A 54 -33.33 -70.42 -14.96
N GLY A 55 -32.59 -71.52 -14.90
CA GLY A 55 -31.29 -71.55 -14.23
C GLY A 55 -30.26 -70.63 -14.88
N GLU A 56 -30.26 -70.55 -16.22
CA GLU A 56 -29.37 -69.63 -16.93
C GLU A 56 -29.65 -68.15 -16.59
N TYR A 57 -30.92 -67.76 -16.48
CA TYR A 57 -31.31 -66.41 -16.04
C TYR A 57 -30.84 -66.09 -14.61
N PHE A 58 -31.08 -67.00 -13.66
CA PHE A 58 -30.73 -66.80 -12.25
C PHE A 58 -29.24 -66.99 -11.96
N SER A 59 -28.49 -67.70 -12.82
CA SER A 59 -27.03 -67.83 -12.72
C SER A 59 -26.27 -66.50 -12.84
N ARG A 60 -26.91 -65.49 -13.44
CA ARG A 60 -26.35 -64.13 -13.61
C ARG A 60 -26.53 -63.24 -12.38
N TYR A 61 -27.40 -63.63 -11.44
CA TYR A 61 -27.59 -62.88 -10.20
C TYR A 61 -26.52 -63.26 -9.17
N PRO A 62 -25.87 -62.28 -8.52
CA PRO A 62 -24.80 -62.57 -7.58
C PRO A 62 -25.34 -63.18 -6.29
N THR A 63 -24.69 -64.23 -5.79
CA THR A 63 -25.01 -64.85 -4.48
C THR A 63 -24.48 -64.00 -3.32
N GLU A 64 -24.97 -64.20 -2.08
CA GLU A 64 -24.41 -63.53 -0.89
C GLU A 64 -22.90 -63.76 -0.73
N GLU A 65 -22.45 -64.98 -1.02
CA GLU A 65 -21.04 -65.34 -0.99
C GLU A 65 -20.24 -64.59 -2.06
N GLU A 66 -20.79 -64.47 -3.28
CA GLU A 66 -20.17 -63.71 -4.37
C GLU A 66 -20.15 -62.20 -4.06
N ILE A 67 -21.20 -61.64 -3.45
CA ILE A 67 -21.25 -60.24 -3.00
C ILE A 67 -20.19 -60.01 -1.92
N LYS A 68 -20.09 -60.89 -0.93
CA LYS A 68 -19.09 -60.81 0.13
C LYS A 68 -17.67 -60.95 -0.43
N ALA A 69 -17.45 -61.87 -1.36
CA ALA A 69 -16.17 -62.03 -2.05
C ALA A 69 -15.78 -60.77 -2.84
N LYS A 70 -16.73 -60.13 -3.53
CA LYS A 70 -16.52 -58.85 -4.24
C LYS A 70 -16.20 -57.71 -3.28
N LYS A 71 -16.89 -57.60 -2.14
CA LYS A 71 -16.57 -56.61 -1.08
C LYS A 71 -15.16 -56.82 -0.54
N ILE A 72 -14.77 -58.07 -0.26
CA ILE A 72 -13.40 -58.41 0.18
C ILE A 72 -12.38 -58.05 -0.90
N PHE A 73 -12.63 -58.41 -2.16
CA PHE A 73 -11.75 -58.05 -3.27
C PHE A 73 -11.53 -56.53 -3.35
N LEU A 74 -12.60 -55.75 -3.22
CA LEU A 74 -12.51 -54.29 -3.24
C LEU A 74 -11.68 -53.75 -2.07
N VAL A 75 -11.86 -54.31 -0.86
CA VAL A 75 -11.06 -53.97 0.33
C VAL A 75 -9.57 -54.24 0.08
N GLU A 76 -9.23 -55.41 -0.47
CA GLU A 76 -7.85 -55.79 -0.81
C GLU A 76 -7.26 -54.86 -1.88
N TYR A 77 -8.05 -54.49 -2.90
CA TYR A 77 -7.64 -53.56 -3.94
C TYR A 77 -7.39 -52.15 -3.39
N LEU A 78 -8.31 -51.62 -2.59
CA LEU A 78 -8.18 -50.30 -1.95
C LEU A 78 -6.99 -50.25 -0.99
N ASN A 79 -6.64 -51.36 -0.36
CA ASN A 79 -5.43 -51.47 0.44
C ASN A 79 -4.13 -51.48 -0.39
N LYS A 80 -4.15 -51.96 -1.64
CA LYS A 80 -2.97 -52.00 -2.51
C LYS A 80 -2.66 -50.67 -3.18
N ILE A 81 -3.67 -49.89 -3.53
CA ILE A 81 -3.49 -48.59 -4.21
C ILE A 81 -3.10 -47.47 -3.25
N ASP A 82 -2.67 -46.33 -3.80
CA ASP A 82 -2.39 -45.12 -3.02
C ASP A 82 -3.60 -44.64 -2.20
N THR A 83 -3.33 -44.11 -1.01
CA THR A 83 -4.35 -43.66 -0.04
C THR A 83 -5.26 -42.57 -0.62
N ASN A 84 -4.75 -41.66 -1.45
CA ASN A 84 -5.58 -40.62 -2.09
C ASN A 84 -6.51 -41.23 -3.14
N ASN A 85 -5.99 -42.11 -4.00
CA ASN A 85 -6.80 -42.81 -5.00
C ASN A 85 -7.88 -43.72 -4.36
N ALA A 86 -7.58 -44.31 -3.21
CA ALA A 86 -8.55 -45.07 -2.44
C ALA A 86 -9.64 -44.17 -1.84
N ALA A 87 -9.26 -42.99 -1.32
CA ALA A 87 -10.19 -42.00 -0.82
C ALA A 87 -11.16 -41.49 -1.90
N ASP A 88 -10.67 -41.18 -3.10
CA ASP A 88 -11.51 -40.73 -4.22
C ASP A 88 -12.53 -41.78 -4.65
N LYS A 89 -12.08 -43.04 -4.78
CA LYS A 89 -12.97 -44.15 -5.16
C LYS A 89 -14.02 -44.44 -4.09
N LEU A 90 -13.63 -44.43 -2.82
CA LEU A 90 -14.58 -44.61 -1.72
C LEU A 90 -15.52 -43.42 -1.55
N TYR A 91 -15.07 -42.22 -1.88
CA TYR A 91 -15.93 -41.03 -1.88
C TYR A 91 -17.03 -41.12 -2.93
N ILE A 92 -16.73 -41.60 -4.13
CA ILE A 92 -17.73 -41.88 -5.17
C ILE A 92 -18.73 -42.92 -4.66
N ILE A 93 -18.25 -44.04 -4.11
CA ILE A 93 -19.13 -45.07 -3.53
C ILE A 93 -20.00 -44.50 -2.43
N LYS A 94 -19.47 -43.67 -1.53
CA LYS A 94 -20.23 -43.01 -0.45
C LYS A 94 -21.36 -42.13 -0.98
N LYS A 95 -21.13 -41.46 -2.11
CA LYS A 95 -22.11 -40.57 -2.76
C LYS A 95 -23.25 -41.36 -3.42
N ASP A 96 -22.92 -42.50 -4.03
CA ASP A 96 -23.86 -43.27 -4.84
C ASP A 96 -24.56 -44.39 -4.05
N ASP A 97 -23.87 -45.00 -3.08
CA ASP A 97 -24.36 -46.09 -2.22
C ASP A 97 -23.72 -46.02 -0.81
N LYS A 98 -24.46 -45.40 0.11
CA LYS A 98 -24.02 -45.19 1.50
C LYS A 98 -23.93 -46.50 2.29
N GLU A 99 -24.75 -47.51 1.98
CA GLU A 99 -24.74 -48.79 2.68
C GLU A 99 -23.49 -49.60 2.29
N LEU A 100 -23.21 -49.68 1.00
CA LEU A 100 -21.99 -50.30 0.48
C LEU A 100 -20.73 -49.62 1.02
N TYR A 101 -20.70 -48.28 1.07
CA TYR A 101 -19.60 -47.54 1.68
C TYR A 101 -19.37 -47.95 3.14
N ASN A 102 -20.43 -47.98 3.96
CA ASN A 102 -20.32 -48.34 5.37
C ASN A 102 -19.82 -49.77 5.55
N ASP A 103 -20.28 -50.71 4.72
CA ASP A 103 -19.82 -52.10 4.75
C ASP A 103 -18.35 -52.23 4.38
N ILE A 104 -17.90 -51.52 3.34
CA ILE A 104 -16.49 -51.51 2.95
C ILE A 104 -15.63 -50.89 4.06
N ILE A 105 -16.03 -49.75 4.64
CA ILE A 105 -15.28 -49.13 5.75
C ILE A 105 -15.21 -50.06 6.96
N LYS A 106 -16.28 -50.76 7.33
CA LYS A 106 -16.25 -51.76 8.42
C LYS A 106 -15.25 -52.88 8.12
N LEU A 107 -15.28 -53.44 6.91
CA LEU A 107 -14.36 -54.50 6.49
C LEU A 107 -12.91 -54.02 6.41
N MET A 108 -12.67 -52.82 5.87
CA MET A 108 -11.35 -52.21 5.82
C MET A 108 -10.83 -51.90 7.22
N ASN A 109 -11.66 -51.34 8.11
CA ASN A 109 -11.23 -51.02 9.47
C ASN A 109 -10.87 -52.29 10.27
N SER A 110 -11.54 -53.41 10.00
CA SER A 110 -11.22 -54.69 10.61
C SER A 110 -9.90 -55.31 10.13
N ARG A 111 -9.45 -55.00 8.90
CA ARG A 111 -8.25 -55.61 8.29
C ARG A 111 -7.04 -54.67 8.23
N TYR A 112 -7.29 -53.38 8.00
CA TYR A 112 -6.33 -52.32 7.72
C TYR A 112 -6.71 -51.01 8.44
N PRO A 113 -6.75 -51.00 9.79
CA PRO A 113 -7.27 -49.87 10.57
C PRO A 113 -6.57 -48.54 10.30
N ASP A 114 -5.23 -48.54 10.22
CA ASP A 114 -4.45 -47.31 10.02
C ASP A 114 -4.69 -46.67 8.67
N LYS A 115 -4.67 -47.48 7.60
CA LYS A 115 -4.95 -47.02 6.24
C LYS A 115 -6.39 -46.54 6.09
N THR A 116 -7.33 -47.24 6.72
CA THR A 116 -8.75 -46.85 6.75
C THR A 116 -8.94 -45.49 7.41
N THR A 117 -8.27 -45.25 8.54
CA THR A 117 -8.33 -43.96 9.25
C THR A 117 -7.84 -42.81 8.38
N ASN A 118 -6.72 -42.99 7.68
CA ASN A 118 -6.16 -41.97 6.78
C ASN A 118 -7.08 -41.70 5.58
N ILE A 119 -7.64 -42.75 4.97
CA ILE A 119 -8.62 -42.64 3.89
C ILE A 119 -9.86 -41.85 4.35
N VAL A 120 -10.41 -42.16 5.53
CA VAL A 120 -11.60 -41.45 6.06
C VAL A 120 -11.31 -39.98 6.35
N LYS A 121 -10.10 -39.64 6.81
CA LYS A 121 -9.68 -38.23 6.98
C LYS A 121 -9.66 -37.49 5.65
N LEU A 122 -9.05 -38.08 4.62
CA LEU A 122 -9.02 -37.50 3.27
C LEU A 122 -10.44 -37.33 2.69
N ILE A 123 -11.33 -38.30 2.89
CA ILE A 123 -12.74 -38.19 2.48
C ILE A 123 -13.42 -37.01 3.18
N ARG A 124 -13.16 -36.79 4.48
CA ARG A 124 -13.69 -35.62 5.21
C ARG A 124 -13.11 -34.32 4.67
N GLU A 125 -11.82 -34.27 4.33
CA GLU A 125 -11.21 -33.09 3.70
C GLU A 125 -11.82 -32.80 2.32
N ILE A 126 -12.09 -33.83 1.51
CA ILE A 126 -12.80 -33.70 0.22
C ILE A 126 -14.21 -33.15 0.44
N GLU A 127 -14.90 -33.56 1.51
CA GLU A 127 -16.22 -33.03 1.88
C GLU A 127 -16.15 -31.56 2.35
N LEU A 128 -15.08 -31.17 3.05
CA LEU A 128 -14.85 -29.80 3.51
C LEU A 128 -14.48 -28.85 2.35
N ARG A 129 -13.76 -29.32 1.34
CA ARG A 129 -13.44 -28.56 0.10
C ARG A 129 -14.68 -28.20 -0.73
N LYS A 130 -15.86 -28.75 -0.42
CA LYS A 130 -17.03 -28.73 -1.31
C LYS A 130 -18.02 -27.57 -1.12
N ASN A 131 -17.74 -26.60 -0.27
CA ASN A 131 -18.44 -25.32 -0.42
C ASN A 131 -17.60 -24.44 -1.35
N LEU A 132 -17.71 -24.70 -2.67
CA LEU A 132 -17.01 -23.96 -3.73
C LEU A 132 -17.09 -22.45 -3.49
N LEU A 133 -18.23 -21.96 -3.01
CA LEU A 133 -18.42 -20.56 -2.63
C LEU A 133 -17.41 -20.11 -1.56
N PHE A 134 -17.20 -20.89 -0.49
CA PHE A 134 -16.25 -20.54 0.57
C PHE A 134 -14.81 -20.66 0.09
N SER A 135 -14.47 -21.70 -0.68
CA SER A 135 -13.11 -21.83 -1.24
C SER A 135 -12.78 -20.69 -2.20
N LEU A 136 -13.70 -20.33 -3.10
CA LEU A 136 -13.52 -19.20 -4.01
C LEU A 136 -13.52 -17.88 -3.24
N TYR A 137 -14.36 -17.74 -2.21
CA TYR A 137 -14.37 -16.56 -1.36
C TYR A 137 -13.02 -16.39 -0.65
N ASP A 138 -12.49 -17.44 -0.02
CA ASP A 138 -11.19 -17.40 0.66
C ASP A 138 -10.05 -17.12 -0.31
N GLU A 139 -10.09 -17.70 -1.52
CA GLU A 139 -9.11 -17.45 -2.58
C GLU A 139 -9.16 -15.99 -3.04
N ILE A 140 -10.35 -15.45 -3.34
CA ILE A 140 -10.54 -14.05 -3.72
C ILE A 140 -10.07 -13.11 -2.60
N GLN A 141 -10.42 -13.39 -1.34
CA GLN A 141 -9.97 -12.59 -0.21
C GLN A 141 -8.44 -12.59 -0.08
N LYS A 142 -7.80 -13.74 -0.30
CA LYS A 142 -6.34 -13.85 -0.29
C LYS A 142 -5.70 -13.10 -1.46
N GLU A 143 -6.26 -13.21 -2.66
CA GLU A 143 -5.80 -12.45 -3.83
C GLU A 143 -5.92 -10.94 -3.62
N GLU A 144 -7.02 -10.47 -3.03
CA GLU A 144 -7.19 -9.06 -2.68
C GLU A 144 -6.15 -8.59 -1.66
N GLN A 145 -5.89 -9.38 -0.61
CA GLN A 145 -4.85 -9.07 0.37
C GLN A 145 -3.45 -9.05 -0.26
N ASP A 146 -3.13 -10.03 -1.11
CA ASP A 146 -1.86 -10.09 -1.83
C ASP A 146 -1.69 -8.90 -2.79
N ASN A 147 -2.77 -8.47 -3.45
CA ASN A 147 -2.77 -7.28 -4.31
C ASN A 147 -2.54 -5.99 -3.51
N ILE A 148 -3.19 -5.86 -2.34
CA ILE A 148 -2.96 -4.73 -1.42
C ILE A 148 -1.51 -4.71 -0.96
N LYS A 149 -0.95 -5.87 -0.60
CA LYS A 149 0.45 -5.99 -0.16
C LYS A 149 1.43 -5.61 -1.27
N LYS A 150 1.23 -6.11 -2.49
CA LYS A 150 2.06 -5.74 -3.65
C LYS A 150 2.02 -4.25 -3.94
N GLU A 151 0.84 -3.65 -3.86
CA GLU A 151 0.67 -2.21 -4.07
C GLU A 151 1.33 -1.40 -2.95
N ALA A 152 1.20 -1.81 -1.69
CA ALA A 152 1.91 -1.22 -0.56
C ALA A 152 3.43 -1.30 -0.74
N GLU A 153 3.97 -2.46 -1.16
CA GLU A 153 5.39 -2.63 -1.47
C GLU A 153 5.86 -1.74 -2.63
N ARG A 154 5.04 -1.59 -3.68
CA ARG A 154 5.33 -0.70 -4.81
C ARG A 154 5.41 0.75 -4.36
N LEU A 155 4.39 1.25 -3.65
CA LEU A 155 4.36 2.64 -3.16
C LEU A 155 5.48 2.94 -2.17
N GLN A 156 5.88 1.96 -1.35
CA GLN A 156 7.00 2.14 -0.42
C GLN A 156 8.34 2.32 -1.13
N LYS A 157 8.56 1.59 -2.23
CA LYS A 157 9.77 1.71 -3.07
C LYS A 157 9.73 2.96 -3.95
N MET A 158 8.54 3.50 -4.18
CA MET A 158 8.36 4.68 -5.02
C MET A 158 8.79 5.96 -4.29
N ASP A 159 9.13 6.95 -5.10
CA ASP A 159 9.36 8.32 -4.65
C ASP A 159 8.15 8.89 -3.89
N ASN A 160 8.40 9.61 -2.78
CA ASN A 160 7.33 10.16 -1.93
C ASN A 160 6.38 11.08 -2.70
N TYR A 161 6.88 11.88 -3.63
CA TYR A 161 6.04 12.81 -4.39
C TYR A 161 5.09 12.06 -5.33
N LEU A 162 5.61 11.06 -6.04
CA LEU A 162 4.78 10.22 -6.90
C LEU A 162 3.76 9.44 -6.07
N ALA A 163 4.16 8.91 -4.92
CA ALA A 163 3.27 8.12 -4.07
C ALA A 163 2.15 8.99 -3.49
N LEU A 164 2.50 10.21 -3.04
CA LEU A 164 1.54 11.22 -2.61
C LEU A 164 0.54 11.55 -3.72
N LYS A 165 1.02 11.76 -4.95
CA LYS A 165 0.16 12.10 -6.09
C LYS A 165 -0.85 10.99 -6.36
N GLU A 166 -0.40 9.74 -6.47
CA GLU A 166 -1.29 8.60 -6.69
C GLU A 166 -2.30 8.41 -5.54
N ILE A 167 -1.85 8.56 -4.30
CA ILE A 167 -2.71 8.48 -3.11
C ILE A 167 -3.77 9.59 -3.14
N LYS A 168 -3.40 10.83 -3.46
CA LYS A 168 -4.34 11.95 -3.61
C LYS A 168 -5.38 11.70 -4.70
N GLU A 169 -4.95 11.18 -5.85
CA GLU A 169 -5.86 10.85 -6.96
C GLU A 169 -6.90 9.79 -6.53
N LYS A 170 -6.46 8.73 -5.83
CA LYS A 170 -7.34 7.65 -5.35
C LYS A 170 -8.30 8.11 -4.24
N ILE A 171 -7.83 8.91 -3.29
CA ILE A 171 -8.66 9.40 -2.18
C ILE A 171 -9.75 10.36 -2.67
N ASN A 172 -9.44 11.17 -3.68
CA ASN A 172 -10.38 12.12 -4.26
C ASN A 172 -11.32 11.50 -5.30
N SER A 173 -11.28 10.17 -5.48
CA SER A 173 -12.15 9.45 -6.41
C SER A 173 -13.46 9.02 -5.76
N ASN A 174 -13.57 7.79 -5.28
CA ASN A 174 -14.79 7.23 -4.68
C ASN A 174 -14.49 6.51 -3.35
N THR A 175 -15.54 6.13 -2.63
CA THR A 175 -15.41 5.52 -1.29
C THR A 175 -14.64 4.20 -1.29
N ASP A 176 -14.73 3.40 -2.36
CA ASP A 176 -14.05 2.11 -2.47
C ASP A 176 -12.55 2.31 -2.63
N GLU A 177 -12.12 3.23 -3.49
CA GLU A 177 -10.71 3.61 -3.65
C GLU A 177 -10.15 4.22 -2.36
N GLN A 178 -10.93 5.03 -1.64
CA GLN A 178 -10.51 5.53 -0.33
C GLN A 178 -10.30 4.39 0.69
N ASN A 179 -11.20 3.41 0.72
CA ASN A 179 -11.05 2.23 1.59
C ASN A 179 -9.81 1.43 1.21
N ARG A 180 -9.61 1.20 -0.09
CA ARG A 180 -8.43 0.51 -0.63
C ARG A 180 -7.13 1.22 -0.25
N VAL A 181 -7.08 2.54 -0.36
CA VAL A 181 -5.92 3.32 0.11
C VAL A 181 -5.68 3.11 1.60
N ALA A 182 -6.72 3.11 2.43
CA ALA A 182 -6.56 2.85 3.86
C ALA A 182 -6.00 1.44 4.16
N TYR A 183 -6.41 0.41 3.43
CA TYR A 183 -5.82 -0.94 3.53
C TYR A 183 -4.36 -0.99 3.05
N ILE A 184 -4.04 -0.25 1.98
CA ILE A 184 -2.65 -0.14 1.50
C ILE A 184 -1.78 0.51 2.58
N ILE A 185 -2.20 1.66 3.11
CA ILE A 185 -1.51 2.37 4.19
C ILE A 185 -1.37 1.49 5.44
N SER A 186 -2.38 0.70 5.79
CA SER A 186 -2.31 -0.19 6.96
C SER A 186 -1.21 -1.25 6.83
N THR A 187 -0.90 -1.65 5.59
CA THR A 187 0.10 -2.67 5.23
C THR A 187 1.50 -2.07 5.04
N MET A 188 1.62 -0.78 4.73
CA MET A 188 2.90 -0.09 4.56
C MET A 188 3.66 0.04 5.89
N ASN A 189 4.98 0.20 5.81
CA ASN A 189 5.83 0.64 6.91
C ASN A 189 5.35 2.00 7.44
N GLU A 190 5.29 2.13 8.76
CA GLU A 190 4.72 3.27 9.47
C GLU A 190 5.43 4.57 9.13
N LYS A 191 6.77 4.55 9.07
CA LYS A 191 7.58 5.74 8.78
C LYS A 191 7.32 6.23 7.35
N LYS A 192 7.36 5.31 6.39
CA LYS A 192 7.10 5.63 4.98
C LYS A 192 5.66 6.10 4.75
N ALA A 193 4.69 5.48 5.42
CA ALA A 193 3.31 5.93 5.36
C ALA A 193 3.16 7.36 5.95
N ALA A 194 3.82 7.64 7.08
CA ALA A 194 3.84 8.97 7.68
C ALA A 194 4.50 10.01 6.76
N ASP A 195 5.62 9.66 6.12
CA ASP A 195 6.33 10.51 5.15
C ASP A 195 5.41 10.99 4.02
N ILE A 196 4.49 10.14 3.57
CA ILE A 196 3.55 10.49 2.50
C ILE A 196 2.36 11.25 3.06
N ILE A 197 1.74 10.73 4.12
CA ILE A 197 0.49 11.28 4.70
C ILE A 197 0.71 12.68 5.26
N PHE A 198 1.91 12.99 5.74
CA PHE A 198 2.26 14.31 6.25
C PHE A 198 1.94 15.46 5.27
N TYR A 199 2.04 15.21 3.95
CA TYR A 199 1.82 16.21 2.89
C TYR A 199 0.39 16.23 2.31
N LEU A 200 -0.51 15.43 2.87
CA LEU A 200 -1.94 15.54 2.59
C LEU A 200 -2.52 16.77 3.29
N ASN A 201 -3.62 17.29 2.77
CA ASN A 201 -4.34 18.33 3.49
C ASN A 201 -5.05 17.75 4.74
N ASP A 202 -5.52 18.61 5.64
CA ASP A 202 -6.09 18.17 6.92
C ASP A 202 -7.32 17.26 6.75
N ASP A 203 -8.14 17.49 5.73
CA ASP A 203 -9.34 16.70 5.47
C ASP A 203 -8.98 15.31 4.92
N GLU A 204 -8.04 15.25 3.97
CA GLU A 204 -7.47 14.00 3.45
C GLU A 204 -6.81 13.19 4.57
N LYS A 205 -6.03 13.81 5.45
CA LYS A 205 -5.42 13.15 6.62
C LYS A 205 -6.49 12.56 7.54
N LYS A 206 -7.48 13.36 7.93
CA LYS A 206 -8.59 12.91 8.81
C LYS A 206 -9.37 11.76 8.17
N LEU A 207 -9.61 11.83 6.86
CA LEU A 207 -10.29 10.79 6.11
C LEU A 207 -9.51 9.46 6.16
N ILE A 208 -8.21 9.47 5.83
CA ILE A 208 -7.38 8.25 5.91
C ILE A 208 -7.35 7.71 7.34
N LEU A 209 -7.07 8.57 8.33
CA LEU A 209 -6.93 8.14 9.72
C LEU A 209 -8.24 7.56 10.29
N SER A 210 -9.40 8.10 9.91
CA SER A 210 -10.70 7.57 10.33
C SER A 210 -11.01 6.21 9.71
N LYS A 211 -10.69 6.02 8.42
CA LYS A 211 -10.79 4.70 7.77
C LYS A 211 -9.81 3.70 8.36
N LEU A 212 -8.58 4.12 8.62
CA LEU A 212 -7.55 3.29 9.23
C LEU A 212 -7.91 2.86 10.66
N LEU A 213 -8.56 3.73 11.44
CA LEU A 213 -9.09 3.38 12.76
C LEU A 213 -10.03 2.17 12.71
N SER A 214 -10.82 2.04 11.63
CA SER A 214 -11.75 0.91 11.44
C SER A 214 -11.05 -0.38 10.98
N ILE A 215 -9.86 -0.29 10.39
CA ILE A 215 -9.11 -1.41 9.83
C ILE A 215 -8.07 -1.93 10.83
N ASN A 216 -7.24 -1.03 11.37
CA ASN A 216 -6.14 -1.33 12.26
C ASN A 216 -5.89 -0.14 13.21
N LYS A 217 -6.51 -0.21 14.39
CA LYS A 217 -6.46 0.84 15.42
C LYS A 217 -5.05 1.13 15.92
N ASP A 218 -4.23 0.11 16.14
CA ASP A 218 -2.87 0.27 16.66
C ASP A 218 -1.94 0.93 15.63
N LYS A 219 -2.09 0.54 14.36
CA LYS A 219 -1.41 1.19 13.25
C LYS A 219 -1.77 2.66 13.14
N MET A 220 -3.06 2.99 13.28
CA MET A 220 -3.54 4.38 13.26
C MET A 220 -2.89 5.23 14.36
N TYR A 221 -2.87 4.76 15.61
CA TYR A 221 -2.23 5.52 16.69
C TYR A 221 -0.73 5.67 16.48
N THR A 222 -0.05 4.61 16.04
CA THR A 222 1.38 4.66 15.73
C THR A 222 1.68 5.69 14.65
N LEU A 223 0.89 5.68 13.56
CA LEU A 223 1.00 6.64 12.47
C LEU A 223 0.73 8.07 12.95
N ARG A 224 -0.29 8.27 13.80
CA ARG A 224 -0.60 9.58 14.38
C ARG A 224 0.57 10.12 15.21
N SER A 225 1.25 9.27 15.99
CA SER A 225 2.46 9.69 16.72
C SER A 225 3.58 10.12 15.78
N TYR A 226 3.87 9.35 14.71
CA TYR A 226 4.87 9.74 13.72
C TYR A 226 4.52 11.05 12.99
N LEU A 227 3.24 11.28 12.70
CA LEU A 227 2.78 12.54 12.09
C LEU A 227 3.00 13.73 13.04
N LEU A 228 2.67 13.58 14.33
CA LEU A 228 2.93 14.62 15.34
C LEU A 228 4.42 14.91 15.49
N GLU A 229 5.28 13.89 15.48
CA GLU A 229 6.73 14.06 15.50
C GLU A 229 7.21 14.86 14.28
N LYS A 230 6.70 14.54 13.09
CA LYS A 230 7.02 15.30 11.87
C LYS A 230 6.55 16.75 11.92
N GLU A 231 5.33 16.99 12.39
CA GLU A 231 4.80 18.34 12.57
C GLU A 231 5.68 19.15 13.53
N LYS A 232 6.09 18.53 14.65
CA LYS A 232 7.01 19.14 15.60
C LYS A 232 8.36 19.47 14.95
N SER A 233 8.98 18.53 14.25
CA SER A 233 10.26 18.78 13.57
C SER A 233 10.15 19.87 12.49
N TYR A 234 9.03 19.91 11.75
CA TYR A 234 8.80 20.97 10.76
C TYR A 234 8.71 22.36 11.41
N GLU A 235 7.99 22.46 12.54
CA GLU A 235 7.93 23.70 13.32
C GLU A 235 9.29 24.08 13.93
N GLU A 236 10.12 23.11 14.32
CA GLU A 236 11.51 23.36 14.72
C GLU A 236 12.33 24.00 13.59
N PHE A 237 12.22 23.51 12.35
CA PHE A 237 12.90 24.11 11.19
C PHE A 237 12.41 25.53 10.88
N LYS A 238 11.10 25.77 11.01
CA LYS A 238 10.53 27.11 10.86
C LYS A 238 11.02 28.07 11.93
N ASN A 239 11.15 27.61 13.17
CA ASN A 239 11.71 28.41 14.25
C ASN A 239 13.21 28.68 14.05
N LEU A 240 13.97 27.69 13.57
CA LEU A 240 15.36 27.88 13.17
C LEU A 240 15.49 28.93 12.07
N ALA A 241 14.63 28.88 11.04
CA ALA A 241 14.61 29.89 10.00
C ALA A 241 14.42 31.30 10.58
N LYS A 242 13.44 31.50 11.49
CA LYS A 242 13.24 32.79 12.18
C LYS A 242 14.46 33.26 12.97
N ILE A 243 15.17 32.34 13.63
CA ILE A 243 16.40 32.66 14.37
C ILE A 243 17.49 33.14 13.39
N TYR A 244 17.69 32.42 12.29
CA TYR A 244 18.69 32.77 11.29
C TYR A 244 18.33 33.99 10.45
N GLU A 245 17.04 34.31 10.34
CA GLU A 245 16.53 35.53 9.71
C GLU A 245 17.17 36.78 10.36
N GLY A 246 17.18 36.82 11.70
CA GLY A 246 17.77 37.92 12.47
C GLY A 246 19.29 37.84 12.68
N LYS A 247 19.94 36.71 12.33
CA LYS A 247 21.39 36.53 12.54
C LYS A 247 22.19 37.22 11.43
N ASN A 248 23.45 37.60 11.67
CA ASN A 248 24.32 38.03 10.57
C ASN A 248 24.46 36.92 9.49
N SER A 249 24.39 37.28 8.20
CA SER A 249 24.34 36.30 7.11
C SER A 249 25.60 35.44 6.99
N TYR A 250 26.78 35.96 7.31
CA TYR A 250 28.02 35.18 7.33
C TYR A 250 28.04 34.18 8.51
N GLU A 251 27.55 34.61 9.67
CA GLU A 251 27.42 33.74 10.86
C GLU A 251 26.31 32.70 10.72
N ALA A 252 25.31 32.95 9.87
CA ALA A 252 24.32 31.95 9.48
C ALA A 252 24.92 30.99 8.44
N TYR A 253 25.68 31.49 7.47
CA TYR A 253 26.36 30.67 6.45
C TYR A 253 27.29 29.62 7.05
N LYS A 254 28.06 29.95 8.09
CA LYS A 254 28.91 28.96 8.79
C LYS A 254 28.17 27.73 9.28
N ILE A 255 26.85 27.82 9.51
CA ILE A 255 26.01 26.75 10.06
C ILE A 255 25.08 26.16 9.00
N LEU A 256 24.53 27.00 8.12
CA LEU A 256 23.53 26.60 7.11
C LEU A 256 24.12 26.36 5.72
N GLY A 257 25.38 26.74 5.48
CA GLY A 257 26.07 26.64 4.20
C GLY A 257 26.85 25.34 4.00
N ASN A 258 26.57 24.31 4.81
CA ASN A 258 27.13 22.97 4.72
C ASN A 258 26.19 21.96 5.38
N THR A 259 26.49 20.66 5.22
CA THR A 259 25.68 19.56 5.76
C THR A 259 26.24 18.95 7.06
N GLU A 260 27.15 19.62 7.76
CA GLU A 260 27.76 19.08 8.98
C GLU A 260 26.74 19.01 10.14
N LYS A 261 25.86 20.01 10.23
CA LYS A 261 24.87 20.11 11.32
C LYS A 261 23.48 19.61 10.92
N TYR A 262 23.08 19.86 9.67
CA TYR A 262 21.74 19.57 9.17
C TYR A 262 21.84 18.83 7.84
N SER A 263 20.94 17.90 7.59
CA SER A 263 20.88 17.23 6.29
C SER A 263 20.40 18.19 5.19
N SER A 264 20.69 17.90 3.93
CA SER A 264 20.22 18.69 2.78
C SER A 264 18.69 18.84 2.75
N SER A 265 17.96 17.80 3.18
CA SER A 265 16.50 17.84 3.31
C SER A 265 16.03 18.77 4.44
N ASP A 266 16.78 18.86 5.54
CA ASP A 266 16.43 19.74 6.66
C ASP A 266 16.78 21.19 6.34
N LEU A 267 17.94 21.42 5.71
CA LEU A 267 18.32 22.72 5.18
C LEU A 267 17.28 23.23 4.20
N ALA A 268 16.75 22.38 3.30
CA ALA A 268 15.68 22.79 2.40
C ALA A 268 14.46 23.34 3.15
N LYS A 269 14.01 22.67 4.22
CA LYS A 269 12.89 23.15 5.06
C LYS A 269 13.21 24.46 5.76
N ILE A 270 14.45 24.64 6.25
CA ILE A 270 14.90 25.90 6.86
C ILE A 270 14.90 27.03 5.80
N TYR A 271 15.54 26.81 4.65
CA TYR A 271 15.67 27.80 3.58
C TYR A 271 14.32 28.19 2.96
N MET A 272 13.37 27.26 2.86
CA MET A 272 12.01 27.57 2.41
C MET A 272 11.22 28.45 3.37
N ASN A 273 11.63 28.51 4.65
CA ASN A 273 11.00 29.35 5.67
C ASN A 273 11.81 30.65 5.95
N LEU A 274 12.93 30.87 5.26
CA LEU A 274 13.66 32.15 5.26
C LEU A 274 13.05 33.10 4.23
N SER A 275 13.27 34.41 4.41
CA SER A 275 13.02 35.34 3.31
C SER A 275 13.98 35.06 2.14
N LEU A 276 13.51 35.29 0.91
CA LEU A 276 14.33 35.06 -0.30
C LEU A 276 15.63 35.87 -0.26
N GLU A 277 15.55 37.10 0.25
CA GLU A 277 16.70 38.00 0.41
C GLU A 277 17.71 37.40 1.37
N LYS A 278 17.22 36.91 2.52
CA LYS A 278 18.08 36.32 3.53
C LYS A 278 18.74 35.04 3.06
N ALA A 279 17.96 34.14 2.46
CA ALA A 279 18.45 32.91 1.89
C ALA A 279 19.57 33.18 0.85
N ALA A 280 19.34 34.12 -0.06
CA ALA A 280 20.35 34.51 -1.05
C ALA A 280 21.59 35.15 -0.40
N ASP A 281 21.41 36.02 0.60
CA ASP A 281 22.50 36.65 1.34
C ASP A 281 23.36 35.67 2.15
N ILE A 282 22.80 34.53 2.55
CA ILE A 282 23.56 33.45 3.17
C ILE A 282 24.31 32.67 2.10
N LEU A 283 23.62 32.30 1.01
CA LEU A 283 24.19 31.46 -0.06
C LEU A 283 25.26 32.17 -0.88
N LYS A 284 25.30 33.51 -0.90
CA LYS A 284 26.37 34.26 -1.61
C LYS A 284 27.78 33.93 -1.09
N TYR A 285 27.89 33.50 0.16
CA TYR A 285 29.17 33.10 0.74
C TYR A 285 29.57 31.66 0.38
N SER A 286 28.67 30.88 -0.21
CA SER A 286 28.96 29.52 -0.66
C SER A 286 29.84 29.52 -1.90
N GLN A 287 31.01 28.91 -1.78
CA GLN A 287 31.86 28.57 -2.92
C GLN A 287 31.65 27.13 -3.40
N ASP A 288 31.00 26.31 -2.58
CA ASP A 288 30.64 24.94 -2.90
C ASP A 288 29.39 24.92 -3.78
N LYS A 289 29.58 24.55 -5.06
CA LYS A 289 28.49 24.45 -6.03
C LYS A 289 27.65 23.19 -5.81
N ASP A 290 28.28 22.09 -5.43
CA ASP A 290 27.61 20.81 -5.25
C ASP A 290 26.62 20.91 -4.08
N PHE A 291 27.03 21.57 -3.00
CA PHE A 291 26.13 21.90 -1.89
C PHE A 291 24.90 22.70 -2.33
N VAL A 292 25.10 23.77 -3.12
CA VAL A 292 24.01 24.64 -3.57
C VAL A 292 23.05 23.90 -4.50
N GLU A 293 23.59 23.09 -5.41
CA GLU A 293 22.79 22.26 -6.33
C GLU A 293 21.97 21.22 -5.56
N GLU A 294 22.57 20.55 -4.57
CA GLU A 294 21.87 19.58 -3.73
C GLU A 294 20.79 20.24 -2.87
N LEU A 295 21.06 21.41 -2.29
CA LEU A 295 20.07 22.19 -1.55
C LEU A 295 18.90 22.59 -2.47
N PHE A 296 19.17 23.08 -3.67
CA PHE A 296 18.13 23.46 -4.63
C PHE A 296 17.30 22.26 -5.08
N TYR A 297 17.94 21.11 -5.29
CA TYR A 297 17.22 19.87 -5.54
C TYR A 297 16.24 19.56 -4.40
N ASN A 298 16.70 19.60 -3.14
CA ASN A 298 15.85 19.31 -1.99
C ASN A 298 14.74 20.35 -1.76
N ILE A 299 15.00 21.64 -2.00
CA ILE A 299 13.95 22.69 -1.97
C ILE A 299 12.87 22.36 -3.00
N ARG A 300 13.26 22.09 -4.25
CA ARG A 300 12.30 21.77 -5.31
C ARG A 300 11.48 20.52 -4.99
N ARG A 301 12.11 19.52 -4.37
CA ARG A 301 11.45 18.30 -3.91
C ARG A 301 10.39 18.60 -2.84
N GLU A 302 10.72 19.45 -1.88
CA GLU A 302 9.80 19.88 -0.82
C GLU A 302 8.65 20.76 -1.37
N GLU A 303 8.92 21.65 -2.34
CA GLU A 303 7.89 22.42 -3.06
C GLU A 303 6.88 21.50 -3.76
N LEU A 304 7.35 20.44 -4.42
CA LEU A 304 6.48 19.46 -5.06
C LEU A 304 5.61 18.69 -4.05
N LEU A 305 6.17 18.32 -2.90
CA LEU A 305 5.45 17.60 -1.84
C LEU A 305 4.38 18.48 -1.19
N THR A 306 4.71 19.74 -0.90
CA THR A 306 3.79 20.72 -0.30
C THR A 306 2.76 21.27 -1.31
N GLY A 307 2.99 21.09 -2.60
CA GLY A 307 2.17 21.68 -3.67
C GLY A 307 2.40 23.19 -3.83
N SER A 308 3.50 23.71 -3.29
CA SER A 308 3.88 25.12 -3.41
C SER A 308 4.20 25.48 -4.86
N LYS A 309 3.72 26.65 -5.29
CA LYS A 309 4.04 27.25 -6.60
C LYS A 309 4.97 28.46 -6.47
N GLU A 310 5.66 28.58 -5.34
CA GLU A 310 6.51 29.72 -5.06
C GLU A 310 7.74 29.77 -5.96
N ASN A 311 8.20 28.62 -6.48
CA ASN A 311 9.37 28.50 -7.35
C ASN A 311 10.62 29.13 -6.69
N ILE A 312 10.82 28.82 -5.41
CA ILE A 312 11.85 29.38 -4.54
C ILE A 312 13.23 29.24 -5.18
N THR A 313 13.56 28.06 -5.71
CA THR A 313 14.84 27.81 -6.38
C THR A 313 15.13 28.77 -7.54
N ILE A 314 14.14 29.02 -8.39
CA ILE A 314 14.26 29.95 -9.53
C ILE A 314 14.44 31.39 -9.02
N LYS A 315 13.65 31.79 -8.02
CA LYS A 315 13.76 33.13 -7.41
C LYS A 315 15.12 33.34 -6.74
N LEU A 316 15.58 32.37 -5.96
CA LEU A 316 16.89 32.41 -5.30
C LEU A 316 18.04 32.50 -6.30
N SER A 317 18.02 31.69 -7.37
CA SER A 317 19.04 31.75 -8.41
C SER A 317 19.15 33.16 -9.00
N ARG A 318 18.00 33.77 -9.35
CA ARG A 318 17.97 35.13 -9.92
C ARG A 318 18.52 36.18 -8.95
N ILE A 319 18.21 36.07 -7.66
CA ILE A 319 18.72 37.00 -6.64
C ILE A 319 20.22 36.82 -6.45
N ILE A 320 20.71 35.57 -6.39
CA ILE A 320 22.14 35.27 -6.25
C ILE A 320 22.93 35.81 -7.45
N ASP A 321 22.43 35.62 -8.67
CA ASP A 321 23.08 36.13 -9.88
C ASP A 321 23.13 37.67 -9.88
N TYR A 322 22.04 38.31 -9.45
CA TYR A 322 22.00 39.76 -9.29
C TYR A 322 22.97 40.27 -8.21
N ILE A 323 23.07 39.58 -7.07
CA ILE A 323 24.05 39.90 -6.02
C ILE A 323 25.48 39.80 -6.57
N LYS A 324 25.79 38.74 -7.33
CA LYS A 324 27.12 38.57 -7.96
C LYS A 324 27.44 39.69 -8.94
N GLU A 325 26.49 40.06 -9.80
CA GLU A 325 26.67 41.17 -10.75
C GLU A 325 26.89 42.51 -10.00
N TYR A 326 26.13 42.75 -8.93
CA TYR A 326 26.33 43.92 -8.08
C TYR A 326 27.72 43.93 -7.44
N GLU A 327 28.16 42.80 -6.86
CA GLU A 327 29.47 42.70 -6.23
C GLU A 327 30.63 42.90 -7.22
N GLU A 328 30.48 42.42 -8.46
CA GLU A 328 31.46 42.65 -9.53
C GLU A 328 31.55 44.14 -9.89
N LYS A 329 30.40 44.80 -10.12
CA LYS A 329 30.36 46.24 -10.39
C LYS A 329 30.93 47.06 -9.23
N LEU A 330 30.61 46.67 -8.00
CA LEU A 330 31.14 47.28 -6.79
C LEU A 330 32.66 47.15 -6.71
N ASN A 331 33.21 45.96 -6.99
CA ASN A 331 34.66 45.75 -6.99
C ASN A 331 35.35 46.66 -8.03
N ASN A 332 34.77 46.79 -9.22
CA ASN A 332 35.28 47.70 -10.25
C ASN A 332 35.24 49.16 -9.79
N LEU A 333 34.17 49.57 -9.12
CA LEU A 333 34.04 50.92 -8.57
C LEU A 333 35.08 51.20 -7.47
N VAL A 334 35.31 50.24 -6.57
CA VAL A 334 36.32 50.32 -5.51
C VAL A 334 37.72 50.50 -6.12
N LEU A 335 38.04 49.78 -7.21
CA LEU A 335 39.32 49.94 -7.92
C LEU A 335 39.52 51.35 -8.51
N ILE A 336 38.44 52.02 -8.91
CA ILE A 336 38.49 53.41 -9.37
C ILE A 336 38.71 54.34 -8.17
N TYR A 337 37.95 54.14 -7.09
CA TYR A 337 38.00 55.00 -5.91
C TYR A 337 39.35 54.91 -5.19
N GLU A 338 39.99 53.74 -5.18
CA GLU A 338 41.36 53.56 -4.66
C GLU A 338 42.41 54.42 -5.38
N LYS A 339 42.11 54.96 -6.57
CA LYS A 339 42.98 55.85 -7.34
C LYS A 339 42.61 57.33 -7.21
N MET A 340 41.53 57.64 -6.49
CA MET A 340 41.02 59.01 -6.32
C MET A 340 41.55 59.63 -5.02
N ASP A 341 41.55 60.96 -4.97
CA ASP A 341 41.86 61.69 -3.74
C ASP A 341 40.76 61.49 -2.69
N ALA A 342 41.18 61.30 -1.43
CA ALA A 342 40.27 61.01 -0.32
C ALA A 342 39.18 62.06 -0.11
N LYS A 343 39.45 63.33 -0.47
CA LYS A 343 38.49 64.43 -0.39
C LYS A 343 37.34 64.28 -1.40
N ASP A 344 37.64 63.81 -2.61
CA ASP A 344 36.62 63.61 -3.65
C ASP A 344 35.74 62.41 -3.32
N ILE A 345 36.34 61.34 -2.81
CA ILE A 345 35.60 60.17 -2.31
C ILE A 345 34.67 60.60 -1.18
N ALA A 346 35.13 61.39 -0.21
CA ALA A 346 34.30 61.91 0.88
C ALA A 346 33.08 62.69 0.35
N ASN A 347 33.28 63.60 -0.60
CA ASN A 347 32.19 64.36 -1.22
C ASN A 347 31.14 63.46 -1.91
N ILE A 348 31.56 62.38 -2.56
CA ILE A 348 30.66 61.43 -3.22
C ILE A 348 29.88 60.62 -2.18
N ILE A 349 30.56 60.06 -1.18
CA ILE A 349 29.95 59.29 -0.09
C ILE A 349 28.93 60.14 0.68
N GLU A 350 29.22 61.42 0.93
CA GLU A 350 28.28 62.34 1.58
C GLU A 350 26.98 62.53 0.78
N LYS A 351 27.05 62.52 -0.55
CA LYS A 351 25.87 62.63 -1.42
C LYS A 351 25.07 61.34 -1.43
N LEU A 352 25.75 60.21 -1.55
CA LEU A 352 25.14 58.88 -1.58
C LEU A 352 24.45 58.53 -0.25
N ILE A 353 24.96 58.97 0.90
CA ILE A 353 24.33 58.66 2.19
C ILE A 353 23.07 59.49 2.46
N VAL A 354 23.03 60.73 1.98
CA VAL A 354 21.88 61.62 2.15
C VAL A 354 20.72 61.21 1.24
N ASN A 355 21.04 60.58 0.11
CA ASN A 355 20.05 60.07 -0.82
C ASN A 355 19.78 58.61 -0.44
N ASP A 356 18.58 58.25 0.03
CA ASP A 356 18.20 56.84 0.20
C ASP A 356 17.32 56.38 -0.98
N LYS A 357 17.57 56.97 -2.15
CA LYS A 357 16.87 56.57 -3.36
C LYS A 357 17.36 55.19 -3.77
N GLU A 358 16.41 54.41 -4.25
CA GLU A 358 16.67 53.13 -4.88
C GLU A 358 17.49 53.35 -6.15
N LEU A 359 18.66 52.73 -6.19
CA LEU A 359 19.66 52.86 -7.26
C LEU A 359 19.36 51.85 -8.36
N THR A 360 19.07 50.63 -7.93
CA THR A 360 18.77 49.48 -8.79
C THR A 360 17.86 48.52 -8.05
N ALA A 361 16.85 48.01 -8.76
CA ALA A 361 15.86 47.08 -8.25
C ALA A 361 15.78 45.84 -9.13
N LEU A 362 15.96 44.65 -8.55
CA LEU A 362 15.57 43.42 -9.21
C LEU A 362 14.12 43.11 -8.83
N LYS A 363 13.23 43.11 -9.83
CA LYS A 363 11.88 42.58 -9.65
C LYS A 363 11.90 41.05 -9.58
N ILE A 364 11.58 40.51 -8.40
CA ILE A 364 11.54 39.06 -8.14
C ILE A 364 10.18 38.50 -8.57
N ASP A 365 9.09 39.14 -8.13
CA ASP A 365 7.71 38.84 -8.54
C ASP A 365 6.82 40.11 -8.52
N SER A 366 5.49 39.97 -8.50
CA SER A 366 4.57 41.10 -8.50
C SER A 366 4.71 42.02 -7.29
N ASN A 367 5.15 41.49 -6.14
CA ASN A 367 5.16 42.19 -4.85
C ASN A 367 6.55 42.31 -4.21
N ASN A 368 7.53 41.51 -4.66
CA ASN A 368 8.86 41.46 -4.06
C ASN A 368 9.93 42.03 -5.00
N TYR A 369 10.76 42.93 -4.45
CA TYR A 369 11.89 43.56 -5.13
C TYR A 369 13.13 43.40 -4.26
N TYR A 370 14.26 43.00 -4.85
CA TYR A 370 15.56 43.11 -4.19
C TYR A 370 16.20 44.44 -4.62
N SER A 371 16.37 45.35 -3.67
CA SER A 371 16.83 46.71 -3.96
C SER A 371 18.19 47.01 -3.35
N VAL A 372 18.93 47.88 -4.03
CA VAL A 372 20.14 48.52 -3.50
C VAL A 372 19.91 50.02 -3.51
N SER A 373 20.04 50.66 -2.35
CA SER A 373 19.98 52.12 -2.24
C SER A 373 21.36 52.77 -2.35
N ASP A 374 21.38 54.06 -2.68
CA ASP A 374 22.58 54.92 -2.65
C ASP A 374 23.31 54.83 -1.29
N SER A 375 22.57 54.82 -0.18
CA SER A 375 23.13 54.70 1.17
C SER A 375 23.85 53.37 1.38
N LYS A 376 23.25 52.26 0.90
CA LYS A 376 23.87 50.92 0.97
C LYS A 376 25.14 50.85 0.12
N LEU A 377 25.10 51.36 -1.11
CA LEU A 377 26.26 51.42 -1.99
C LEU A 377 27.43 52.18 -1.34
N ALA A 378 27.16 53.33 -0.70
CA ALA A 378 28.19 54.11 -0.03
C ALA A 378 28.92 53.31 1.06
N ILE A 379 28.17 52.58 1.89
CA ILE A 379 28.72 51.74 2.95
C ILE A 379 29.52 50.57 2.36
N ASP A 380 28.97 49.91 1.34
CA ASP A 380 29.61 48.76 0.68
C ASP A 380 30.95 49.15 0.01
N ILE A 381 31.02 50.34 -0.60
CA ILE A 381 32.26 50.90 -1.14
C ILE A 381 33.29 51.07 -0.02
N LEU A 382 32.91 51.78 1.05
CA LEU A 382 33.81 52.05 2.18
C LEU A 382 34.35 50.78 2.83
N ARG A 383 33.54 49.71 2.93
CA ARG A 383 33.98 48.41 3.50
C ARG A 383 35.06 47.73 2.66
N LYS A 384 35.05 47.95 1.34
CA LYS A 384 35.98 47.31 0.41
C LYS A 384 37.24 48.13 0.11
N LEU A 385 37.23 49.43 0.43
CA LEU A 385 38.44 50.27 0.39
C LEU A 385 39.47 49.83 1.44
N LYS A 386 40.74 50.15 1.19
CA LYS A 386 41.82 49.94 2.17
C LYS A 386 41.58 50.78 3.41
N LYS A 387 41.93 50.23 4.57
CA LYS A 387 41.74 50.90 5.88
C LYS A 387 42.39 52.28 5.96
N SER A 388 43.55 52.48 5.30
CA SER A 388 44.22 53.78 5.19
C SER A 388 43.35 54.80 4.45
N THR A 389 42.84 54.41 3.27
CA THR A 389 41.94 55.22 2.44
C THR A 389 40.67 55.58 3.20
N VAL A 390 40.04 54.61 3.87
CA VAL A 390 38.83 54.86 4.68
C VAL A 390 39.11 55.88 5.79
N SER A 391 40.25 55.77 6.48
CA SER A 391 40.62 56.73 7.53
C SER A 391 40.77 58.15 7.00
N GLU A 392 41.39 58.32 5.83
CA GLU A 392 41.53 59.62 5.17
C GLU A 392 40.20 60.18 4.68
N VAL A 393 39.33 59.33 4.12
CA VAL A 393 37.97 59.71 3.71
C VAL A 393 37.17 60.19 4.92
N LEU A 394 37.18 59.45 6.04
CA LEU A 394 36.47 59.83 7.27
C LEU A 394 36.94 61.18 7.85
N LYS A 395 38.24 61.53 7.71
CA LYS A 395 38.77 62.84 8.13
C LYS A 395 38.25 64.01 7.29
N ASN A 396 37.85 63.74 6.04
CA ASN A 396 37.32 64.74 5.12
C ASN A 396 35.79 64.85 5.16
N LEU A 397 35.11 64.03 5.98
CA LEU A 397 33.66 64.05 6.18
C LEU A 397 33.27 65.03 7.30
N ASN A 398 32.05 65.56 7.24
CA ASN A 398 31.55 66.35 8.36
C ASN A 398 31.37 65.49 9.64
N ASN A 399 31.60 66.07 10.83
CA ASN A 399 31.60 65.34 12.11
C ASN A 399 30.32 64.52 12.36
N ARG A 400 29.15 65.00 11.94
CA ARG A 400 27.87 64.31 12.16
C ARG A 400 27.71 63.10 11.24
N LYS A 401 28.09 63.22 9.97
CA LYS A 401 28.06 62.16 8.96
C LYS A 401 29.14 61.11 9.21
N ALA A 402 30.33 61.51 9.64
CA ALA A 402 31.40 60.59 10.02
C ALA A 402 30.95 59.65 11.15
N VAL A 403 30.23 60.16 12.16
CA VAL A 403 29.66 59.35 13.25
C VAL A 403 28.59 58.38 12.75
N GLU A 404 27.68 58.83 11.87
CA GLU A 404 26.65 57.97 11.28
C GLU A 404 27.26 56.83 10.46
N ILE A 405 28.23 57.14 9.60
CA ILE A 405 28.96 56.17 8.76
C ILE A 405 29.69 55.17 9.63
N THR A 406 30.42 55.63 10.63
CA THR A 406 31.18 54.77 11.54
C THR A 406 30.24 53.79 12.26
N ARG A 407 29.05 54.27 12.68
CA ARG A 407 28.03 53.43 13.29
C ARG A 407 27.48 52.39 12.30
N LYS A 408 27.18 52.78 11.06
CA LYS A 408 26.70 51.85 10.01
C LYS A 408 27.75 50.80 9.65
N LEU A 409 29.02 51.18 9.56
CA LEU A 409 30.15 50.27 9.31
C LEU A 409 30.39 49.27 10.46
N ALA A 410 29.98 49.60 11.69
CA ALA A 410 30.16 48.74 12.86
C ALA A 410 28.97 47.78 13.13
N LEU A 411 27.80 48.03 12.54
CA LEU A 411 26.55 47.30 12.81
C LEU A 411 26.18 46.25 11.75
N GLN A 412 26.96 46.11 10.67
CA GLN A 412 26.77 45.17 9.57
C GLN A 412 28.08 44.47 9.21
#